data_AF-A0A838K2I4-F1
#
_entry.id   AF-A0A838K2I4-F1
#
_cell.length_a   1.000
_cell.length_b   1.000
_cell.length_c   1.000
_cell.angle_alpha   90.00
_cell.angle_beta   90.00
_cell.angle_gamma   90.00
#
_symmetry.space_group_name_H-M   'P 1'
#
loop_
_entity.id
_entity.type
_entity.pdbx_description
1 polymer ?
#
loop_
_entity_poly.entity_id
_entity_poly.type
_entity_poly.pdbx_seq_one_letter_code
_entity_poly.pdbx_strand_id
1 'polypeptide(L)' 'MSVSMHIRDLDEPTHEELVRRAEAAGMSLRSYVIDVLRRHASLPSLDTWLDEVCAAPPLPSDGLDSVTLVAQGRRDSDVA' A
#
# COMPACT_ATOMS: atom_id res chain seq x y z
N MET A 1 14.14 -17.78 10.07
CA MET A 1 15.39 -17.68 9.27
C MET A 1 15.81 -16.22 9.23
N SER A 2 17.08 -15.90 9.50
CA SER A 2 17.60 -14.53 9.35
C SER A 2 18.29 -14.39 8.00
N VAL A 3 17.79 -13.51 7.14
CA VAL A 3 18.45 -13.15 5.88
C VAL A 3 19.30 -11.90 6.12
N SER A 4 20.58 -11.96 5.75
CA SER A 4 21.49 -10.81 5.79
C SER A 4 21.55 -10.15 4.42
N MET A 5 21.34 -8.83 4.38
CA MET A 5 21.40 -8.03 3.15
C MET A 5 22.54 -7.00 3.25
N HIS A 6 23.34 -6.90 2.19
CA HIS A 6 24.36 -5.88 2.03
C HIS A 6 23.96 -4.95 0.88
N ILE A 7 23.85 -3.65 1.17
CA ILE A 7 23.60 -2.61 0.16
C ILE A 7 24.97 -2.13 -0.32
N ARG A 8 25.21 -2.20 -1.62
CA ARG A 8 26.41 -1.71 -2.29
C ARG A 8 26.04 -0.55 -3.21
N ASP A 9 27.03 0.26 -3.54
CA ASP A 9 26.90 1.36 -4.51
C ASP A 9 25.83 2.39 -4.12
N LEU A 10 25.62 2.60 -2.81
CA LEU A 10 24.78 3.68 -2.29
C LEU A 10 25.53 5.00 -2.42
N ASP A 11 24.93 5.97 -3.10
CA ASP A 11 25.51 7.30 -3.21
C ASP A 11 25.52 8.01 -1.85
N GLU A 12 26.57 8.81 -1.61
CA GLU A 12 26.76 9.50 -0.33
C GLU A 12 25.55 10.38 0.07
N PRO A 13 24.94 11.17 -0.84
CA PRO A 13 23.76 11.97 -0.50
C PRO A 13 22.60 11.13 0.05
N THR A 14 22.33 9.97 -0.56
CA THR A 14 21.30 9.05 -0.07
C THR A 14 21.68 8.47 1.29
N HIS A 15 22.94 8.10 1.48
CA HIS A 15 23.43 7.59 2.76
C HIS A 15 23.26 8.62 3.89
N GLU A 16 23.69 9.87 3.68
CA GLU A 16 23.55 10.96 4.64
C GLU A 16 22.08 11.22 5.02
N GLU A 17 21.19 11.24 4.02
CA GLU A 17 19.77 11.45 4.26
C GLU A 17 19.14 10.30 5.07
N LEU A 18 19.56 9.06 4.83
CA LEU A 18 19.10 7.91 5.63
C LEU A 18 19.59 7.98 7.07
N VAL A 19 20.84 8.40 7.30
CA VAL A 19 21.39 8.62 8.64
C VAL A 19 20.58 9.71 9.35
N ARG A 20 20.37 10.86 8.72
CA ARG A 20 19.61 11.97 9.28
C ARG A 20 18.18 11.56 9.67
N ARG A 21 17.50 10.77 8.83
CA ARG A 21 16.15 10.27 9.13
C ARG A 21 16.16 9.23 10.25
N ALA A 22 17.17 8.36 10.32
CA ALA A 22 17.31 7.39 11.40
C ALA A 22 17.50 8.10 12.76
N GLU A 23 18.35 9.12 12.81
CA GLU A 23 18.56 9.94 14.00
C GLU A 23 17.28 10.67 14.44
N ALA A 24 16.57 11.29 13.50
CA ALA A 24 15.29 11.95 13.78
C ALA A 24 14.22 10.98 14.31
N ALA A 25 14.28 9.71 13.92
CA ALA A 25 13.41 8.65 14.41
C ALA A 25 13.90 8.01 15.73
N GLY A 26 15.06 8.41 16.26
CA GLY A 26 15.67 7.79 17.44
C GLY A 26 16.10 6.34 17.20
N MET A 27 16.44 5.98 15.96
CA MET A 27 16.76 4.62 15.54
C MET A 27 18.21 4.52 15.06
N SER A 28 18.79 3.31 15.17
CA SER A 28 20.01 3.01 14.41
C SER A 28 19.71 3.00 12.91
N LEU A 29 20.69 3.37 12.07
CA LEU A 29 20.53 3.33 10.60
C LEU A 29 20.04 1.96 10.12
N ARG A 30 20.62 0.87 10.65
CA ARG A 30 20.20 -0.50 10.31
C ARG A 30 18.72 -0.75 10.64
N SER A 31 18.30 -0.39 11.85
CA SER A 31 16.90 -0.56 12.27
C SER A 31 15.95 0.26 11.40
N TYR A 32 16.34 1.50 11.09
CA TYR A 32 15.57 2.39 10.25
C TYR A 32 15.39 1.84 8.83
N VAL A 33 16.48 1.38 8.19
CA VAL A 33 16.43 0.78 6.85
C VAL A 33 15.54 -0.47 6.83
N ILE A 34 15.64 -1.33 7.86
CA ILE A 34 14.77 -2.51 7.97
C ILE A 34 13.30 -2.11 8.08
N ASP A 35 12.97 -1.08 8.88
CA ASP A 35 11.60 -0.62 9.03
C ASP A 35 11.04 -0.03 7.72
N VAL A 36 11.84 0.74 6.98
CA VAL A 36 11.48 1.26 5.65
C VAL A 36 11.19 0.11 4.69
N LEU A 37 12.06 -0.89 4.61
CA LEU A 37 11.87 -2.06 3.75
C LEU A 37 10.63 -2.85 4.15
N ARG A 38 10.39 -3.02 5.46
CA ARG A 38 9.20 -3.70 5.96
C ARG A 38 7.92 -2.97 5.57
N ARG A 39 7.89 -1.64 5.72
CA ARG A 39 6.75 -0.83 5.29
C ARG A 39 6.52 -0.94 3.79
N HIS A 40 7.59 -0.87 3.00
CA HIS A 40 7.49 -0.99 1.54
C HIS A 40 6.97 -2.36 1.10
N ALA A 41 7.40 -3.43 1.78
CA ALA A 41 6.97 -4.80 1.51
C ALA A 41 5.64 -5.19 2.19
N SER A 42 5.04 -4.30 3.01
CA SER A 42 3.82 -4.63 3.76
C SER A 42 2.55 -4.60 2.90
N LEU A 43 2.62 -4.01 1.72
CA LEU A 43 1.54 -3.97 0.75
C LEU A 43 1.94 -4.73 -0.51
N PRO A 44 1.01 -5.46 -1.14
CA PRO A 44 1.24 -6.00 -2.48
C PRO A 44 1.54 -4.84 -3.45
N SER A 45 2.27 -5.14 -4.53
CA SER A 45 2.35 -4.21 -5.64
C SER A 45 0.96 -3.98 -6.23
N LEU A 46 0.78 -2.87 -6.94
CA LEU A 46 -0.50 -2.59 -7.61
C LEU A 46 -0.90 -3.72 -8.55
N ASP A 47 0.05 -4.25 -9.32
CA ASP A 47 -0.21 -5.34 -10.26
C ASP A 47 -0.63 -6.62 -9.52
N THR A 48 0.09 -6.99 -8.46
CA THR A 48 -0.28 -8.15 -7.64
C THR A 48 -1.65 -7.98 -7.00
N TRP A 49 -1.97 -6.77 -6.53
CA TRP A 49 -3.30 -6.48 -5.99
C TRP A 49 -4.40 -6.55 -7.06
N LEU A 50 -4.14 -6.05 -8.26
CA LEU A 50 -5.08 -6.15 -9.38
C LEU A 50 -5.32 -7.61 -9.80
N ASP A 51 -4.27 -8.43 -9.82
CA ASP A 51 -4.38 -9.86 -10.09
C ASP A 51 -5.24 -10.56 -9.02
N GLU A 52 -5.04 -10.23 -7.74
CA GLU A 52 -5.86 -10.74 -6.63
C GLU A 52 -7.34 -10.34 -6.76
N VAL A 53 -7.62 -9.08 -7.13
CA VAL A 53 -8.98 -8.58 -7.36
C VAL A 53 -9.62 -9.29 -8.55
N CYS A 54 -8.88 -9.49 -9.65
CA CYS A 54 -9.38 -10.21 -10.83
C CYS A 54 -9.64 -11.69 -10.55
N ALA A 55 -8.83 -12.31 -9.69
CA ALA A 55 -8.98 -13.71 -9.31
C ALA A 55 -10.06 -13.95 -8.25
N ALA A 56 -10.48 -12.91 -7.52
CA ALA A 56 -11.49 -13.03 -6.49
C ALA A 56 -12.85 -13.45 -7.09
N PRO A 57 -13.55 -14.42 -6.48
CA PRO A 57 -14.88 -14.77 -6.94
C PRO A 57 -15.80 -13.55 -6.83
N PRO A 58 -16.72 -13.34 -7.79
CA PRO A 58 -17.66 -12.24 -7.72
C PRO A 58 -18.44 -12.32 -6.41
N LEU A 59 -18.60 -11.17 -5.75
CA LEU A 59 -19.41 -11.08 -4.54
C LEU A 59 -20.84 -11.53 -4.89
N PRO A 60 -21.49 -12.33 -4.03
CA PRO A 60 -22.88 -12.72 -4.24
C PRO A 60 -23.74 -11.45 -4.33
N SER A 61 -24.38 -11.25 -5.49
CA SER A 61 -25.24 -10.12 -5.76
C SER A 61 -26.65 -10.40 -5.23
N ASP A 62 -26.81 -10.44 -3.91
CA ASP A 62 -28.14 -10.54 -3.29
C ASP A 62 -28.82 -9.15 -3.16
N GLY A 63 -28.26 -8.13 -3.83
CA GLY A 63 -28.74 -6.75 -3.82
C GLY A 63 -29.13 -6.25 -5.21
N LEU A 64 -29.86 -5.13 -5.24
CA LEU A 64 -30.12 -4.38 -6.47
C LEU A 64 -28.80 -3.99 -7.11
N ASP A 65 -28.74 -4.13 -8.44
CA ASP A 65 -27.63 -3.64 -9.25
C ASP A 65 -27.30 -2.18 -8.88
N SER A 66 -26.00 -1.89 -8.74
CA SER A 66 -25.52 -0.60 -8.23
C SER A 66 -25.94 0.56 -9.14
N VAL A 67 -26.06 0.33 -10.45
CA VAL A 67 -26.61 1.33 -11.38
C VAL A 67 -28.07 1.61 -11.06
N THR A 68 -28.85 0.56 -10.81
CA THR A 68 -30.27 0.65 -10.43
C THR A 68 -30.45 1.41 -9.11
N LEU A 69 -29.58 1.18 -8.12
CA LEU A 69 -29.63 1.82 -6.81
C LEU A 69 -29.29 3.32 -6.90
N VAL A 70 -28.29 3.69 -7.70
CA VAL A 70 -27.95 5.11 -7.97
C VAL A 70 -29.06 5.82 -8.74
N ALA A 71 -29.66 5.15 -9.73
CA ALA A 71 -30.76 5.71 -10.50
C ALA A 71 -32.01 5.94 -9.64
N GLN A 72 -32.27 5.07 -8.66
CA GLN A 72 -33.34 5.26 -7.68
C GLN A 72 -33.05 6.45 -6.76
N GLY A 73 -31.85 6.52 -6.18
CA GLY A 73 -31.48 7.65 -5.32
C GLY A 73 -31.54 9.01 -6.01
N ARG A 74 -31.20 9.10 -7.30
CA ARG A 74 -31.37 10.33 -8.09
C ARG A 74 -32.84 10.70 -8.26
N ARG A 75 -33.69 9.72 -8.60
CA ARG A 75 -35.14 9.94 -8.72
C ARG A 75 -35.76 10.40 -7.41
N ASP A 76 -35.34 9.85 -6.28
CA ASP A 76 -35.85 10.23 -4.96
C ASP A 76 -35.35 11.62 -4.50
N SER A 77 -34.18 12.06 -5.00
CA SER A 77 -33.62 13.39 -4.70
C SER A 77 -34.19 14.51 -5.56
N ASP A 78 -34.61 14.22 -6.79
CA ASP A 78 -35.21 15.19 -7.73
C ASP A 78 -36.70 15.50 -7.41
N VAL A 79 -37.31 14.81 -6.44
CA VAL A 79 -38.72 14.95 -6.04
C VAL A 79 -38.89 15.76 -4.73
N ALA A 80 -37.79 16.26 -4.14
CA ALA A 80 -37.79 17.15 -2.97
C ALA A 80 -37.61 18.63 -3.38
#